data_AF-A0A7C6LBV5-F1
#
_entry.id   AF-A0A7C6LBV5-F1
#
_cell.length_a   1.000
_cell.length_b   1.000
_cell.length_c   1.000
_cell.angle_alpha   90.00
_cell.angle_beta   90.00
_cell.angle_gamma   90.00
#
_symmetry.space_group_name_H-M   'P 1'
#
loop_
_entity.id
_entity.type
_entity.pdbx_description
1 polymer ?
#
loop_
_entity_poly.entity_id
_entity_poly.type
_entity_poly.pdbx_seq_one_letter_code
_entity_poly.pdbx_strand_id
1 'polypeptide(L)'
;MGGFLRAALPSVLIIIVGVGNTVPIKVFFGFEWLWGSIALLVLIRYWGVSAGVLGSILAGISAFIGGYPPYSPLVYMFEGLFVGYLRRTTRRSISSLAVSYWVVSALLFALSHYIGGRSLTQPASVFVALRMLVNGIGNAVIAETMIVLFDCHRRESSGLPSLRRVFATLTMALLCISILLLVSFESWYEFRAND
;
A
#
# COMPACT_ATOMS: atom_id res chain seq x y z
N MET A 1 26.36 9.53 0.54
CA MET A 1 25.87 8.28 1.18
C MET A 1 26.97 7.23 1.09
N GLY A 2 27.59 6.89 2.23
CA GLY A 2 28.70 5.94 2.28
C GLY A 2 28.31 4.55 1.75
N GLY A 3 29.29 3.79 1.23
CA GLY A 3 29.07 2.47 0.63
C GLY A 3 28.35 1.48 1.56
N PHE A 4 28.65 1.53 2.87
CA PHE A 4 28.03 0.69 3.89
C PHE A 4 26.50 0.94 4.02
N LEU A 5 26.07 2.20 4.05
CA LEU A 5 24.65 2.57 4.12
C LEU A 5 23.87 2.09 2.89
N ARG A 6 24.49 2.06 1.71
CA ARG A 6 23.86 1.52 0.48
C ARG A 6 23.67 0.01 0.52
N ALA A 7 24.56 -0.72 1.20
CA ALA A 7 24.49 -2.16 1.33
C ALA A 7 23.52 -2.60 2.45
N ALA A 8 23.45 -1.86 3.56
CA ALA A 8 22.60 -2.21 4.71
C ALA A 8 21.12 -1.82 4.53
N LEU A 9 20.84 -0.70 3.85
CA LEU A 9 19.49 -0.17 3.69
C LEU A 9 18.47 -1.13 3.04
N PRO A 10 18.78 -1.94 2.00
CA PRO A 10 17.80 -2.89 1.46
C PRO A 10 17.43 -3.97 2.49
N SER A 11 18.39 -4.44 3.29
CA SER A 11 18.13 -5.42 4.35
C SER A 11 17.22 -4.85 5.43
N VAL A 12 17.45 -3.60 5.83
CA VAL A 12 16.58 -2.90 6.78
C VAL A 12 15.16 -2.76 6.22
N LEU A 13 15.02 -2.36 4.95
CA LEU A 13 13.71 -2.25 4.30
C LEU A 13 13.00 -3.61 4.22
N ILE A 14 13.71 -4.70 3.93
CA ILE A 14 13.14 -6.05 3.92
C ILE A 14 12.61 -6.43 5.32
N ILE A 15 13.36 -6.14 6.38
CA ILE A 15 12.88 -6.39 7.75
C ILE A 15 11.62 -5.57 8.03
N ILE A 16 11.60 -4.30 7.62
CA ILE A 16 10.42 -3.44 7.79
C ILE A 16 9.21 -3.98 7.01
N VAL A 17 9.41 -4.51 5.80
CA VAL A 17 8.34 -5.16 5.03
C VAL A 17 7.74 -6.32 5.81
N GLY A 18 8.57 -7.15 6.45
CA GLY A 18 8.09 -8.26 7.26
C GLY A 18 7.30 -7.77 8.47
N VAL A 19 7.92 -6.94 9.32
CA VAL A 19 7.31 -6.44 10.55
C VAL A 19 6.00 -5.69 10.26
N GLY A 20 6.00 -4.81 9.26
CA GLY A 20 4.83 -3.99 8.93
C GLY A 20 3.67 -4.74 8.28
N ASN A 21 3.87 -6.00 7.87
CA ASN A 21 2.81 -6.89 7.42
C ASN A 21 2.39 -7.93 8.47
N THR A 22 3.12 -8.05 9.59
CA THR A 22 2.74 -8.89 10.73
C THR A 22 2.07 -8.07 11.83
N VAL A 23 2.57 -6.87 12.12
CA VAL A 23 2.09 -6.02 13.23
C VAL A 23 1.32 -4.83 12.67
N PRO A 24 -0.02 -4.84 12.76
CA PRO A 24 -0.84 -3.76 12.22
C PRO A 24 -0.81 -2.57 13.16
N ILE A 25 -0.99 -1.38 12.59
CA ILE A 25 -1.33 -0.19 13.37
C ILE A 25 -2.85 -0.16 13.47
N LYS A 26 -3.38 -0.17 14.69
CA LYS A 26 -4.82 0.02 14.93
C LYS A 26 -5.17 1.48 14.66
N VAL A 27 -5.98 1.70 13.65
CA VAL A 27 -6.57 3.00 13.31
C VAL A 27 -8.02 3.00 13.84
N PHE A 28 -8.75 4.09 13.62
CA PHE A 28 -10.13 4.27 14.09
C PHE A 28 -11.05 3.09 13.74
N PHE A 29 -11.98 2.79 14.67
CA PHE A 29 -13.11 1.87 14.49
C PHE A 29 -12.75 0.46 13.97
N GLY A 30 -11.70 -0.17 14.50
CA GLY A 30 -11.35 -1.55 14.16
C GLY A 30 -10.67 -1.71 12.79
N PHE A 31 -10.32 -0.62 12.11
CA PHE A 31 -9.47 -0.65 10.94
C PHE A 31 -8.01 -0.93 11.34
N GLU A 32 -7.51 -2.09 10.94
CA GLU A 32 -6.10 -2.44 11.07
C GLU A 32 -5.35 -2.09 9.78
N TRP A 33 -4.36 -1.21 9.90
CA TRP A 33 -3.53 -0.76 8.79
C TRP A 33 -2.20 -1.51 8.76
N LEU A 34 -1.95 -2.19 7.64
CA LEU A 34 -0.69 -2.86 7.34
C LEU A 34 0.19 -1.92 6.52
N TRP A 35 1.34 -1.59 7.07
CA TRP A 35 2.18 -0.49 6.58
C TRP A 35 3.47 -1.00 5.92
N GLY A 36 3.69 -2.31 5.90
CA GLY A 36 4.89 -2.93 5.31
C GLY A 36 5.07 -2.62 3.82
N SER A 37 3.99 -2.37 3.07
CA SER A 37 4.07 -1.98 1.66
C SER A 37 4.79 -0.65 1.44
N ILE A 38 4.83 0.25 2.44
CA ILE A 38 5.60 1.51 2.32
C ILE A 38 7.07 1.19 2.03
N ALA A 39 7.66 0.30 2.84
CA ALA A 39 9.04 -0.14 2.67
C ALA A 39 9.24 -0.94 1.39
N LEU A 40 8.26 -1.75 0.98
CA LEU A 40 8.30 -2.51 -0.27
C LEU A 40 8.39 -1.59 -1.49
N LEU A 41 7.57 -0.55 -1.55
CA LEU A 41 7.55 0.41 -2.66
C LEU A 41 8.86 1.22 -2.73
N VAL A 42 9.41 1.60 -1.57
CA VAL A 42 10.73 2.26 -1.47
C VAL A 42 11.85 1.30 -1.89
N LEU A 43 11.79 0.03 -1.48
CA LEU A 43 12.75 -1.00 -1.85
C LEU A 43 12.77 -1.20 -3.36
N ILE A 44 11.59 -1.34 -3.96
CA ILE A 44 11.43 -1.40 -5.42
C ILE A 44 12.04 -0.15 -6.05
N ARG A 45 11.75 1.06 -5.54
CA ARG A 45 12.26 2.35 -6.07
C ARG A 45 13.77 2.37 -6.29
N TYR A 46 14.52 1.91 -5.31
CA TYR A 46 15.96 2.15 -5.26
C TYR A 46 16.79 0.90 -5.59
N TRP A 47 16.27 -0.32 -5.35
CA TRP A 47 16.97 -1.58 -5.64
C TRP A 47 16.34 -2.42 -6.76
N GLY A 48 15.22 -1.96 -7.32
CA GLY A 48 14.64 -2.55 -8.53
C GLY A 48 13.82 -3.83 -8.29
N VAL A 49 13.61 -4.59 -9.37
CA VAL A 49 12.64 -5.70 -9.40
C VAL A 49 13.09 -6.88 -8.56
N SER A 50 14.37 -7.24 -8.56
CA SER A 50 14.88 -8.39 -7.81
C SER A 50 14.64 -8.24 -6.30
N ALA A 51 14.97 -7.07 -5.74
CA ALA A 51 14.67 -6.74 -4.35
C ALA A 51 13.15 -6.66 -4.11
N GLY A 52 12.40 -6.16 -5.09
CA GLY A 52 10.94 -6.15 -5.08
C GLY A 52 10.33 -7.54 -4.96
N VAL A 53 10.81 -8.53 -5.71
CA VAL A 53 10.31 -9.92 -5.65
C VAL A 53 10.53 -10.52 -4.27
N LEU A 54 11.73 -10.36 -3.70
CA LEU A 54 12.04 -10.83 -2.34
C LEU A 54 11.13 -10.17 -1.31
N GLY A 55 10.99 -8.85 -1.37
CA GLY A 55 10.08 -8.10 -0.49
C GLY A 55 8.62 -8.52 -0.66
N SER A 56 8.17 -8.83 -1.88
CA SER A 56 6.80 -9.27 -2.17
C SER A 56 6.48 -10.61 -1.53
N ILE A 57 7.38 -11.58 -1.68
CA ILE A 57 7.25 -12.91 -1.05
C ILE A 57 7.18 -12.74 0.47
N LEU A 58 8.07 -11.92 1.04
CA LEU A 58 8.09 -11.67 2.47
C LEU A 58 6.81 -10.96 2.95
N ALA A 59 6.28 -10.00 2.18
CA ALA A 59 5.03 -9.32 2.52
C ALA A 59 3.87 -10.31 2.63
N GLY A 60 3.74 -11.22 1.67
CA GLY A 60 2.73 -12.28 1.68
C GLY A 60 2.90 -13.24 2.86
N ILE A 61 4.11 -13.76 3.08
CA ILE A 61 4.40 -14.66 4.21
C ILE A 61 4.11 -13.97 5.55
N SER A 62 4.51 -12.71 5.69
CA SER A 62 4.37 -11.96 6.94
C SER A 62 2.91 -11.63 7.26
N ALA A 63 2.10 -11.35 6.24
CA ALA A 63 0.66 -11.21 6.38
C ALA A 63 -0.01 -12.56 6.74
N PHE A 64 0.49 -13.68 6.20
CA PHE A 64 -0.03 -14.99 6.58
C PHE A 64 0.29 -15.31 8.05
N ILE A 65 1.53 -15.06 8.49
CA ILE A 65 1.95 -15.23 9.89
C ILE A 65 1.18 -14.30 10.84
N GLY A 66 0.84 -13.09 10.38
CA GLY A 66 0.01 -12.15 11.13
C GLY A 66 -1.43 -12.60 11.35
N GLY A 67 -1.86 -13.72 10.76
CA GLY A 67 -3.21 -14.27 10.94
C GLY A 67 -4.30 -13.57 10.13
N TYR A 68 -3.93 -12.81 9.09
CA TYR A 68 -4.90 -12.14 8.24
C TYR A 68 -5.65 -13.12 7.33
N PRO A 69 -6.85 -12.75 6.84
CA PRO A 69 -7.62 -13.59 5.93
C PRO A 69 -6.82 -14.05 4.70
N PRO A 70 -7.12 -15.23 4.11
CA PRO A 70 -6.32 -15.82 3.03
C PRO A 70 -6.11 -14.94 1.79
N TYR A 71 -7.01 -13.99 1.53
CA TYR A 71 -6.86 -13.05 0.41
C TYR A 71 -5.77 -12.00 0.68
N SER A 72 -5.52 -11.62 1.94
CA SER A 72 -4.56 -10.57 2.29
C SER A 72 -3.11 -10.94 1.91
N PRO A 73 -2.57 -12.11 2.28
CA PRO A 73 -1.24 -12.56 1.85
C PRO A 73 -1.02 -12.48 0.34
N LEU A 74 -2.03 -12.91 -0.43
CA LEU A 74 -1.97 -12.89 -1.89
C LEU A 74 -1.93 -11.46 -2.42
N VAL A 75 -2.79 -10.58 -1.91
CA VAL A 75 -2.83 -9.17 -2.34
C VAL A 75 -1.49 -8.47 -2.07
N TYR A 76 -0.91 -8.62 -0.88
CA TYR A 76 0.38 -8.00 -0.57
C TYR A 76 1.54 -8.59 -1.38
N MET A 77 1.52 -9.90 -1.65
CA MET A 77 2.51 -10.51 -2.53
C MET A 77 2.38 -10.01 -3.97
N PHE A 78 1.17 -9.95 -4.52
CA PHE A 78 0.97 -9.52 -5.90
C PHE A 78 1.22 -8.03 -6.11
N GLU A 79 1.06 -7.18 -5.09
CA GLU A 79 1.39 -5.75 -5.17
C GLU A 79 2.83 -5.54 -5.66
N GLY A 80 3.81 -6.08 -4.94
CA GLY A 80 5.21 -5.82 -5.27
C GLY A 80 5.65 -6.50 -6.57
N LEU A 81 5.06 -7.65 -6.92
CA LEU A 81 5.27 -8.30 -8.22
C LEU A 81 4.74 -7.42 -9.36
N PHE A 82 3.51 -6.91 -9.23
CA PHE A 82 2.86 -6.06 -10.22
C PHE A 82 3.60 -4.73 -10.39
N VAL A 83 3.87 -4.03 -9.29
CA VAL A 83 4.58 -2.74 -9.30
C VAL A 83 6.01 -2.90 -9.79
N GLY A 84 6.71 -3.94 -9.34
CA GLY A 84 8.07 -4.26 -9.78
C GLY A 84 8.13 -4.53 -11.29
N TYR A 85 7.26 -5.40 -11.79
CA TYR A 85 7.21 -5.74 -13.21
C TYR A 85 6.86 -4.54 -14.10
N LEU A 86 5.75 -3.85 -13.80
CA LEU A 86 5.31 -2.72 -14.62
C LEU A 86 6.24 -1.52 -14.56
N ARG A 87 6.98 -1.35 -13.47
CA ARG A 87 8.01 -0.31 -13.40
C ARG A 87 9.20 -0.60 -14.29
N ARG A 88 9.52 -1.87 -14.55
CA ARG A 88 10.57 -2.23 -15.51
C ARG A 88 10.15 -1.89 -16.94
N THR A 89 8.86 -2.01 -17.25
CA THR A 89 8.34 -1.85 -18.62
C THR A 89 7.76 -0.46 -18.89
N THR A 90 7.44 0.33 -17.87
CA THR A 90 6.83 1.66 -18.01
C THR A 90 7.61 2.75 -17.27
N ARG A 91 7.44 4.01 -17.70
CA ARG A 91 7.99 5.20 -17.00
C ARG A 91 7.02 5.80 -15.97
N ARG A 92 6.00 5.04 -15.52
CA ARG A 92 5.02 5.52 -14.54
C ARG A 92 5.64 5.63 -13.15
N SER A 93 5.08 6.51 -12.31
CA SER A 93 5.50 6.61 -10.90
C SER A 93 5.09 5.35 -10.14
N ILE A 94 5.84 5.03 -9.09
CA ILE A 94 5.55 3.88 -8.23
C ILE A 94 4.19 4.06 -7.57
N SER A 95 3.89 5.26 -7.09
CA SER A 95 2.57 5.59 -6.55
C SER A 95 1.44 5.31 -7.53
N SER A 96 1.58 5.70 -8.80
CA SER A 96 0.54 5.49 -9.80
C SER A 96 0.31 4.00 -10.07
N LEU A 97 1.38 3.20 -10.12
CA LEU A 97 1.27 1.75 -10.30
C LEU A 97 0.62 1.07 -9.08
N ALA A 98 1.02 1.47 -7.87
CA ALA A 98 0.46 0.95 -6.63
C ALA A 98 -1.02 1.30 -6.49
N VAL A 99 -1.41 2.56 -6.69
CA VAL A 99 -2.82 2.97 -6.67
C VAL A 99 -3.63 2.20 -7.72
N SER A 100 -3.11 2.05 -8.94
CA SER A 100 -3.78 1.27 -9.99
C SER A 100 -4.00 -0.19 -9.56
N TYR A 101 -2.98 -0.80 -8.94
CA TYR A 101 -3.07 -2.14 -8.40
C TYR A 101 -4.18 -2.27 -7.36
N TRP A 102 -4.20 -1.36 -6.37
CA TRP A 102 -5.17 -1.42 -5.28
C TRP A 102 -6.60 -1.14 -5.73
N VAL A 103 -6.80 -0.23 -6.68
CA VAL A 103 -8.12 0.01 -7.29
C VAL A 103 -8.63 -1.23 -8.01
N VAL A 104 -7.78 -1.88 -8.82
CA VAL A 104 -8.17 -3.11 -9.53
C VAL A 104 -8.43 -4.24 -8.53
N SER A 105 -7.57 -4.43 -7.52
CA SER A 105 -7.74 -5.46 -6.50
C SER A 105 -9.02 -5.28 -5.67
N ALA A 106 -9.35 -4.05 -5.26
CA ALA A 106 -10.58 -3.74 -4.54
C ALA A 106 -11.83 -3.99 -5.42
N LEU A 107 -11.76 -3.63 -6.71
CA LEU A 107 -12.84 -3.90 -7.66
C LEU A 107 -13.05 -5.39 -7.89
N LEU A 108 -11.97 -6.15 -8.10
CA LEU A 108 -12.04 -7.62 -8.26
C LEU A 108 -12.59 -8.28 -6.99
N PHE A 109 -12.17 -7.80 -5.82
CA PHE A 109 -12.70 -8.27 -4.55
C PHE A 109 -14.21 -8.02 -4.42
N ALA A 110 -14.66 -6.79 -4.70
CA ALA A 110 -16.08 -6.43 -4.65
C ALA A 110 -16.91 -7.24 -5.66
N LEU A 111 -16.42 -7.39 -6.89
CA LEU A 111 -17.11 -8.16 -7.94
C LEU A 111 -17.20 -9.65 -7.59
N SER A 112 -16.14 -10.23 -7.01
CA SER A 112 -16.15 -11.62 -6.58
C SER A 112 -17.21 -11.91 -5.51
N HIS A 113 -17.49 -10.94 -4.62
CA HIS A 113 -18.55 -11.04 -3.63
C HIS A 113 -19.93 -10.84 -4.24
N TYR A 114 -20.08 -9.88 -5.16
CA TYR A 114 -21.33 -9.62 -5.86
C TYR A 114 -21.79 -10.84 -6.70
N ILE A 115 -20.89 -11.45 -7.47
CA ILE A 115 -21.20 -12.59 -8.34
C ILE A 115 -21.26 -13.89 -7.54
N GLY A 116 -20.38 -14.07 -6.56
CA GLY A 116 -20.22 -15.33 -5.84
C GLY A 116 -21.35 -15.68 -4.86
N GLY A 117 -22.38 -14.83 -4.73
CA GLY A 117 -23.54 -15.07 -3.88
C GLY A 117 -23.22 -15.28 -2.39
N ARG A 118 -22.01 -14.90 -1.94
CA ARG A 118 -21.56 -15.13 -0.57
C ARG A 118 -22.22 -14.15 0.39
N SER A 119 -22.72 -14.68 1.50
CA SER A 119 -23.54 -14.06 2.53
C SER A 119 -22.83 -13.01 3.42
N LEU A 120 -21.87 -12.26 2.91
CA LEU A 120 -21.56 -10.98 3.57
C LEU A 120 -22.75 -10.07 3.28
N THR A 121 -23.31 -9.45 4.31
CA THR A 121 -24.25 -8.35 4.10
C THR A 121 -23.57 -7.33 3.19
N GLN A 122 -24.29 -6.77 2.20
CA GLN A 122 -23.73 -5.80 1.25
C GLN A 122 -22.83 -4.73 1.92
N PRO A 123 -23.19 -4.17 3.10
CA PRO A 123 -22.33 -3.23 3.85
C PRO A 123 -20.94 -3.76 4.18
N ALA A 124 -20.82 -5.00 4.67
CA ALA A 124 -19.53 -5.58 5.07
C ALA A 124 -18.55 -5.76 3.90
N SER A 125 -19.07 -6.08 2.71
CA SER A 125 -18.25 -6.23 1.50
C SER A 125 -17.66 -4.91 1.00
N VAL A 126 -18.48 -3.85 1.04
CA VAL A 126 -18.08 -2.48 0.70
C VAL A 126 -17.05 -1.99 1.70
N PHE A 127 -17.27 -2.23 2.99
CA PHE A 127 -16.33 -1.89 4.05
C PHE A 127 -14.94 -2.51 3.82
N VAL A 128 -14.87 -3.81 3.52
CA VAL A 128 -13.58 -4.46 3.23
C VAL A 128 -12.91 -3.88 1.98
N ALA A 129 -13.65 -3.62 0.91
CA ALA A 129 -13.09 -3.02 -0.30
C ALA A 129 -12.51 -1.61 -0.03
N LEU A 130 -13.22 -0.79 0.75
CA LEU A 130 -12.75 0.53 1.15
C LEU A 130 -11.50 0.44 2.03
N ARG A 131 -11.47 -0.50 2.99
CA ARG A 131 -10.27 -0.78 3.81
C ARG A 131 -9.06 -1.13 2.95
N MET A 132 -9.24 -1.96 1.92
CA MET A 132 -8.16 -2.31 0.98
C MET A 132 -7.65 -1.06 0.24
N LEU A 133 -8.54 -0.20 -0.23
CA LEU A 133 -8.16 1.05 -0.91
C LEU A 133 -7.39 2.00 0.01
N VAL A 134 -7.87 2.24 1.22
CA VAL A 134 -7.19 3.07 2.22
C VAL A 134 -5.78 2.55 2.48
N ASN A 135 -5.66 1.26 2.73
CA ASN A 135 -4.39 0.63 3.08
C ASN A 135 -3.36 0.80 1.96
N GLY A 136 -3.76 0.46 0.73
CA GLY A 136 -2.91 0.57 -0.44
C GLY A 136 -2.56 1.99 -0.85
N ILE A 137 -3.57 2.87 -0.98
CA ILE A 137 -3.35 4.26 -1.41
C ILE A 137 -2.56 5.01 -0.33
N GLY A 138 -2.87 4.80 0.96
CA GLY A 138 -2.13 5.38 2.08
C GLY A 138 -0.65 5.00 2.03
N ASN A 139 -0.34 3.71 1.86
CA ASN A 139 1.03 3.23 1.72
C ASN A 139 1.74 3.85 0.50
N ALA A 140 1.05 3.94 -0.63
CA ALA A 140 1.60 4.53 -1.85
C ALA A 140 1.91 6.03 -1.70
N VAL A 141 1.03 6.80 -1.05
CA VAL A 141 1.22 8.24 -0.79
C VAL A 141 2.42 8.47 0.13
N ILE A 142 2.52 7.68 1.21
CA ILE A 142 3.62 7.82 2.18
C ILE A 142 4.94 7.43 1.52
N ALA A 143 5.00 6.30 0.81
CA ALA A 143 6.19 5.88 0.09
C ALA A 143 6.64 6.93 -0.93
N GLU A 144 5.70 7.48 -1.71
CA GLU A 144 6.03 8.51 -2.71
C GLU A 144 6.54 9.79 -2.06
N THR A 145 5.97 10.19 -0.93
CA THR A 145 6.44 11.34 -0.15
C THR A 145 7.86 11.13 0.34
N MET A 146 8.15 9.95 0.92
CA MET A 146 9.51 9.58 1.35
C MET A 146 10.50 9.60 0.18
N ILE A 147 10.12 9.05 -0.98
CA ILE A 147 10.95 9.02 -2.19
C ILE A 147 11.24 10.44 -2.68
N VAL A 148 10.24 11.33 -2.71
CA VAL A 148 10.42 12.72 -3.13
C VAL A 148 11.37 13.46 -2.19
N LEU A 149 11.15 13.36 -0.88
CA LEU A 149 12.01 14.00 0.12
C LEU A 149 13.45 13.50 0.04
N PHE A 150 13.64 12.19 -0.12
CA PHE A 150 14.96 11.58 -0.24
C PHE A 150 15.65 11.95 -1.57
N ASP A 151 14.92 11.94 -2.69
CA ASP A 151 15.45 12.34 -3.99
C ASP A 151 15.88 13.82 -3.98
N CYS A 152 15.13 14.70 -3.31
CA CYS A 152 15.48 16.12 -3.12
C CYS A 152 16.72 16.30 -2.26
N HIS A 153 16.80 15.61 -1.11
CA HIS A 153 17.96 15.72 -0.21
C HIS A 153 19.24 15.18 -0.85
N ARG A 154 19.15 14.13 -1.67
CA ARG A 154 20.32 13.55 -2.36
C ARG A 154 20.83 14.41 -3.53
N ARG A 155 19.97 15.23 -4.13
CA ARG A 155 20.29 16.09 -5.29
C ARG A 155 20.45 17.54 -4.84
N GLU A 156 21.38 17.81 -3.91
CA GLU A 156 21.64 19.14 -3.30
C GLU A 156 21.72 20.35 -4.26
N SER A 157 21.74 20.17 -5.59
CA SER A 157 21.69 21.27 -6.58
C SER A 157 20.81 21.06 -7.83
N SER A 158 19.99 20.00 -7.96
CA SER A 158 19.24 19.75 -9.22
C SER A 158 17.73 19.57 -9.06
N GLY A 159 17.05 20.71 -8.91
CA GLY A 159 15.65 20.94 -9.29
C GLY A 159 14.61 20.48 -8.27
N LEU A 160 13.61 21.34 -8.05
CA LEU A 160 12.39 21.01 -7.31
C LEU A 160 11.67 19.81 -7.94
N PRO A 161 10.90 19.02 -7.14
CA PRO A 161 10.08 17.96 -7.70
C PRO A 161 9.10 18.56 -8.71
N SER A 162 8.84 17.83 -9.81
CA SER A 162 7.88 18.28 -10.82
C SER A 162 6.53 18.59 -10.15
N LEU A 163 5.96 19.77 -10.46
CA LEU A 163 4.62 20.15 -9.97
C LEU A 163 3.59 19.05 -10.22
N ARG A 164 3.62 18.40 -11.38
CA ARG A 164 2.75 17.27 -11.72
C ARG A 164 2.84 16.14 -10.68
N ARG A 165 4.04 15.84 -10.19
CA ARG A 165 4.28 14.78 -9.19
C ARG A 165 3.71 15.19 -7.84
N VAL A 166 3.93 16.44 -7.42
CA VAL A 166 3.39 16.99 -6.16
C VAL A 166 1.86 17.02 -6.19
N PHE A 167 1.27 17.59 -7.23
CA PHE A 167 -0.19 17.61 -7.41
C PHE A 167 -0.78 16.21 -7.42
N ALA A 168 -0.17 15.27 -8.15
CA ALA A 168 -0.65 13.89 -8.17
C ALA A 168 -0.63 13.25 -6.78
N THR A 169 0.45 13.41 -6.00
CA THR A 169 0.54 12.89 -4.63
C THR A 169 -0.48 13.55 -3.71
N LEU A 170 -0.68 14.86 -3.79
CA LEU A 170 -1.69 15.57 -3.00
C LEU A 170 -3.11 15.11 -3.34
N THR A 171 -3.42 14.93 -4.63
CA THR A 171 -4.72 14.37 -5.05
C THR A 171 -4.92 12.96 -4.50
N MET A 172 -3.90 12.08 -4.58
CA MET A 172 -3.99 10.73 -4.00
C MET A 172 -4.17 10.78 -2.47
N ALA A 173 -3.49 11.70 -1.78
CA ALA A 173 -3.64 11.90 -0.35
C ALA A 173 -5.06 12.35 0.02
N LEU A 174 -5.62 13.33 -0.71
CA LEU A 174 -7.00 13.79 -0.53
C LEU A 174 -8.00 12.66 -0.77
N LEU A 175 -7.83 11.87 -1.84
CA LEU A 175 -8.65 10.69 -2.10
C LEU A 175 -8.57 9.68 -0.96
N CYS A 176 -7.36 9.40 -0.46
CA CYS A 176 -7.17 8.50 0.68
C CYS A 176 -7.90 9.00 1.94
N ILE A 177 -7.78 10.30 2.25
CA ILE A 177 -8.48 10.93 3.38
C ILE A 177 -10.00 10.84 3.20
N SER A 178 -10.52 11.13 2.02
CA SER A 178 -11.95 11.01 1.74
C SER A 178 -12.47 9.58 1.95
N ILE A 179 -11.72 8.57 1.47
CA ILE A 179 -12.08 7.16 1.67
C ILE A 179 -11.98 6.79 3.16
N LEU A 180 -10.95 7.26 3.87
CA LEU A 180 -10.80 7.06 5.32
C LEU A 180 -11.98 7.62 6.11
N LEU A 181 -12.46 8.82 5.76
CA LEU A 181 -13.64 9.42 6.38
C LEU A 181 -14.89 8.58 6.11
N LEU A 182 -15.05 8.08 4.90
CA LEU A 182 -16.18 7.22 4.53
C LEU A 182 -16.15 5.89 5.28
N VAL A 183 -14.98 5.25 5.37
CA VAL A 183 -14.76 4.04 6.20
C VAL A 183 -15.11 4.32 7.66
N SER A 184 -14.69 5.47 8.19
CA SER A 184 -14.97 5.84 9.58
C SER A 184 -16.46 6.07 9.82
N PHE A 185 -17.15 6.69 8.86
CA PHE A 185 -18.59 6.92 8.93
C PHE A 185 -19.39 5.61 8.88
N GLU A 186 -19.07 4.72 7.94
CA GLU A 186 -19.69 3.38 7.84
C GLU A 186 -19.47 2.58 9.13
N SER A 187 -18.25 2.59 9.67
CA SER A 187 -17.95 1.88 10.91
C SER A 187 -18.75 2.42 12.10
N TRP A 188 -18.92 3.74 12.18
CA TRP A 188 -19.73 4.38 13.22
C TRP A 188 -21.22 4.05 13.06
N TYR A 189 -21.72 4.02 11.82
CA TYR A 189 -23.10 3.66 11.53
C TYR A 189 -23.40 2.21 11.95
N GLU A 190 -22.53 1.26 11.58
CA GLU A 190 -22.66 -0.15 11.99
C GLU A 190 -22.59 -0.35 13.50
N PHE A 191 -21.73 0.42 14.20
CA PHE A 191 -21.67 0.39 15.66
C PHE A 191 -23.02 0.83 16.27
N ARG A 192 -23.58 1.93 15.79
CA ARG A 192 -24.82 2.50 16.32
C ARG A 192 -26.08 1.70 15.97
N ALA A 193 -26.06 0.91 14.91
CA ALA A 193 -27.19 0.08 14.49
C ALA A 193 -27.32 -1.23 15.30
N ASN A 194 -26.28 -1.62 16.04
CA ASN A 194 -26.24 -2.84 16.85
C ASN A 194 -26.36 -2.58 18.37
N ASP A 195 -26.49 -1.32 18.78
CA ASP A 195 -26.83 -0.86 20.15
C ASP A 195 -28.33 -0.52 20.26
#